data_AF-A0A1E3RAC8-F1
#
_entry.id   AF-A0A1E3RAC8-F1
#
_cell.length_a   1.000
_cell.length_b   1.000
_cell.length_c   1.000
_cell.angle_alpha   90.00
_cell.angle_beta   90.00
_cell.angle_gamma   90.00
#
_symmetry.space_group_name_H-M   'P 1'
#
loop_
_entity.id
_entity.type
_entity.pdbx_description
1 polymer ?
#
loop_
_entity_poly.entity_id
_entity_poly.type
_entity_poly.pdbx_seq_one_letter_code
_entity_poly.pdbx_strand_id
1 'polypeptide(L)' 'MPVEALRSGDPITDVNGGGQHYKVLESKDLGEGCVVLELESKANDQLRVIEMSFPAGYEMGRSPRHFW' A
#
# COMPACT_ATOMS: atom_id res chain seq x y z
N MET A 1 -5.57 -2.94 8.62
CA MET A 1 -4.27 -3.58 8.88
C MET A 1 -3.20 -2.51 8.85
N PRO A 2 -2.33 -2.42 9.85
CA PRO A 2 -1.38 -1.33 9.95
C PRO A 2 -0.31 -1.41 8.86
N VAL A 3 0.15 -0.26 8.37
CA VAL A 3 1.16 -0.17 7.30
C VAL A 3 2.48 -0.84 7.65
N GLU A 4 2.90 -0.84 8.91
CA GLU A 4 4.10 -1.53 9.38
C GLU A 4 4.03 -3.07 9.33
N ALA A 5 2.82 -3.64 9.23
CA ALA A 5 2.62 -5.09 9.13
C ALA A 5 2.59 -5.60 7.67
N LEU A 6 2.61 -4.70 6.70
CA LEU A 6 2.54 -5.04 5.28
C LEU A 6 3.83 -5.67 4.79
N ARG A 7 3.70 -6.61 3.85
CA ARG A 7 4.81 -7.31 3.21
C ARG A 7 4.70 -7.20 1.70
N SER A 8 5.85 -7.33 1.03
CA SER A 8 5.89 -7.44 -0.42
C SER A 8 4.94 -8.53 -0.91
N GLY A 9 4.12 -8.19 -1.91
CA GLY A 9 3.07 -9.02 -2.49
C GLY A 9 1.69 -8.85 -1.85
N ASP A 10 1.55 -8.12 -0.74
CA ASP A 10 0.24 -7.94 -0.11
C ASP A 10 -0.70 -7.12 -0.99
N PRO A 11 -1.93 -7.62 -1.25
CA PRO A 11 -2.98 -6.87 -1.91
C PRO A 11 -3.71 -5.99 -0.89
N ILE A 12 -3.66 -4.66 -1.06
CA ILE A 12 -4.25 -3.71 -0.11
C ILE A 12 -5.22 -2.74 -0.79
N THR A 13 -6.13 -2.18 0.00
CA THR A 13 -7.02 -1.08 -0.39
C THR A 13 -6.79 0.09 0.56
N ASP A 14 -6.52 1.28 0.04
CA ASP A 14 -6.54 2.49 0.84
C ASP A 14 -7.98 2.94 1.09
N VAL A 15 -8.56 2.45 2.18
CA VAL A 15 -9.94 2.75 2.59
C VAL A 15 -10.14 4.20 3.02
N ASN A 16 -9.07 4.90 3.40
CA ASN A 16 -9.11 6.29 3.84
C ASN A 16 -8.78 7.26 2.69
N GLY A 17 -8.03 6.82 1.68
CA GLY A 17 -7.67 7.55 0.46
C GLY A 17 -8.61 7.31 -0.73
N GLY A 18 -9.87 6.94 -0.49
CA GLY A 18 -10.90 6.85 -1.53
C GLY A 18 -11.06 5.48 -2.17
N GLY A 19 -10.56 4.41 -1.55
CA GLY A 19 -10.78 3.03 -1.98
C GLY A 19 -9.81 2.54 -3.06
N GLN A 20 -8.64 3.17 -3.19
CA GLN A 20 -7.68 2.78 -4.21
C GLN A 20 -6.98 1.47 -3.88
N HIS A 21 -6.76 0.65 -4.91
CA HIS A 21 -6.15 -0.66 -4.74
C HIS A 21 -4.68 -0.65 -5.14
N TYR A 22 -3.86 -1.33 -4.33
CA TYR A 22 -2.42 -1.44 -4.52
C TYR A 22 -1.92 -2.84 -4.22
N LYS A 23 -0.81 -3.21 -4.84
CA LYS A 23 0.01 -4.34 -4.41
C LYS A 23 1.29 -3.78 -3.80
N VAL A 24 1.62 -4.19 -2.59
CA VAL A 24 2.86 -3.77 -1.93
C VAL A 24 4.04 -4.41 -2.65
N LEU A 25 5.02 -3.59 -3.03
CA LEU A 25 6.30 -4.04 -3.60
C LEU A 25 7.39 -4.07 -2.54
N GLU A 26 7.48 -2.99 -1.75
CA GLU A 26 8.42 -2.87 -0.63
C GLU A 26 7.79 -2.08 0.52
N SER A 27 8.26 -2.34 1.74
CA SER A 27 7.88 -1.61 2.95
C SER A 27 9.13 -1.25 3.73
N LYS A 28 9.30 0.03 4.06
CA LYS A 28 10.44 0.54 4.83
C LYS A 28 9.97 1.37 6.00
N ASP A 29 10.19 0.88 7.21
CA ASP A 29 9.99 1.63 8.45
C ASP A 29 11.19 2.56 8.67
N LEU A 30 10.93 3.86 8.79
CA LEU A 30 11.96 4.86 9.04
C LEU A 30 12.23 5.09 10.54
N GLY A 31 11.48 4.44 11.44
CA GLY A 31 11.68 4.49 12.90
C GLY A 31 11.17 5.77 13.59
N GLU A 32 10.75 6.78 12.83
CA GLU A 32 10.20 8.06 13.35
C GLU A 32 8.65 8.12 13.27
N GLY A 33 7.99 6.96 13.28
CA GLY A 33 6.54 6.88 13.13
C GLY A 33 6.07 7.12 11.69
N CYS A 34 6.92 6.81 10.71
CA CYS A 34 6.63 6.92 9.29
C CYS A 34 7.08 5.63 8.57
N VAL A 35 6.19 5.07 7.76
CA VAL A 35 6.44 3.90 6.92
C VAL A 35 6.32 4.33 5.47
N VAL A 36 7.36 4.08 4.68
CA VAL A 36 7.37 4.28 3.23
C VAL A 36 7.01 2.97 2.56
N LEU A 37 6.03 3.00 1.66
CA LEU A 37 5.62 1.87 0.85
C LEU A 37 5.94 2.15 -0.62
N GLU A 38 6.58 1.19 -1.27
CA GLU A 38 6.56 1.12 -2.73
C GLU A 38 5.35 0.29 -3.14
N LEU A 39 4.52 0.85 -4.00
CA LEU A 39 3.22 0.30 -4.37
C LEU A 39 3.10 0.18 -5.89
N GLU A 40 2.60 -0.96 -6.34
CA GLU A 40 2.11 -1.13 -7.70
C GLU A 40 0.63 -0.73 -7.75
N SER A 41 0.30 0.17 -8.67
CA SER A 41 -1.06 0.64 -8.96
C SER A 41 -1.38 0.46 -10.44
N LYS A 42 -2.64 0.15 -10.78
CA LYS A 42 -3.14 0.12 -12.16
C LYS A 42 -4.08 1.30 -12.36
N ALA A 43 -3.69 2.21 -13.24
CA ALA A 43 -4.52 3.34 -13.64
C ALA A 43 -4.53 3.43 -15.15
N ASN A 44 -5.71 3.56 -15.75
CA ASN A 44 -5.89 3.61 -17.22
C ASN A 44 -5.22 2.43 -17.95
N ASP A 45 -5.45 1.20 -17.46
CA ASP A 45 -4.87 -0.05 -17.97
C ASP A 45 -3.33 -0.10 -18.00
N GLN A 46 -2.67 0.82 -17.30
CA GLN A 46 -1.22 0.83 -17.15
C GLN A 46 -0.84 0.58 -15.70
N LEU A 47 0.12 -0.33 -15.52
CA LEU A 47 0.80 -0.53 -14.24
C LEU A 47 1.78 0.61 -14.02
N ARG A 48 1.81 1.11 -12.79
CA ARG A 48 2.70 2.17 -12.32
C ARG A 48 3.23 1.80 -10.95
N VAL A 49 4.48 2.14 -10.72
CA VAL A 49 5.11 2.07 -9.40
C VAL A 49 5.06 3.46 -8.80
N ILE A 50 4.57 3.57 -7.57
CA ILE A 50 4.51 4.80 -6.80
C ILE A 50 5.11 4.56 -5.42
N GLU A 51 5.77 5.59 -4.89
CA GLU A 51 6.24 5.60 -3.51
C GLU A 51 5.32 6.51 -2.70
N MET A 52 4.88 6.04 -1.54
CA MET A 52 4.00 6.79 -0.63
C MET A 52 4.43 6.60 0.82
N SER A 53 4.39 7.70 1.58
CA SER A 53 4.71 7.73 3.00
C SER A 53 3.43 7.79 3.82
N PHE A 54 3.33 6.93 4.82
CA PHE A 54 2.19 6.83 5.73
C PHE A 54 2.65 6.99 7.18
N PRO A 55 1.84 7.61 8.06
CA PRO A 55 2.13 7.57 9.48
C PRO A 55 2.02 6.13 10.00
N ALA A 56 2.85 5.78 10.98
CA ALA A 56 2.76 4.49 11.65
C ALA A 56 1.38 4.30 12.27
N GLY A 57 0.86 3.07 12.22
CA GLY A 57 -0.50 2.74 12.64
C GLY A 57 -1.59 3.14 11.64
N TYR A 58 -1.26 3.75 10.49
CA TYR A 58 -2.22 3.99 9.43
C TYR A 58 -2.83 2.67 8.95
N GLU A 59 -4.15 2.63 8.83
CA GLU A 59 -4.87 1.41 8.51
C GLU A 59 -5.18 1.27 7.01
N MET A 60 -4.77 0.13 6.46
CA MET A 60 -5.11 -0.32 5.11
C MET A 60 -6.15 -1.45 5.15
N GLY A 61 -7.05 -1.48 4.18
CA GLY A 61 -7.91 -2.63 3.91
C GLY A 61 -7.14 -3.75 3.20
N ARG A 62 -7.61 -5.00 3.33
CA ARG A 62 -7.13 -6.10 2.49
C ARG A 62 -7.93 -6.11 1.19
N SER A 63 -7.23 -6.12 0.06
CA SER A 63 -7.83 -6.36 -1.25
C SER A 63 -7.97 -7.86 -1.52
N PRO A 64 -8.97 -8.29 -2.29
CA PRO A 64 -8.99 -9.64 -2.86
C PRO A 64 -7.70 -9.90 -3.64
N ARG A 65 -7.18 -11.13 -3.69
CA ARG A 65 -5.93 -11.46 -4.41
C ARG A 65 -5.97 -11.21 -5.94
N HIS A 66 -7.16 -11.02 -6.53
CA HIS A 66 -7.39 -10.89 -7.98
C HIS A 66 -8.03 -9.53 -8.33
N PHE A 67 -7.41 -8.43 -7.92
CA PHE A 67 -8.00 -7.08 -8.06
C PHE A 67 -7.46 -6.27 -9.26
N TRP A 68 -6.76 -6.93 -10.20
CA TRP A 68 -6.14 -6.32 -11.39
C TRP A 68 -6.84 -6.71 -12.69
#